data_AF-A0A832F228-F1
#
_entry.id   AF-A0A832F228-F1
#
_cell.length_a   1.000
_cell.length_b   1.000
_cell.length_c   1.000
_cell.angle_alpha   90.00
_cell.angle_beta   90.00
_cell.angle_gamma   90.00
#
_symmetry.space_group_name_H-M   'P 1'
#
loop_
_entity.id
_entity.type
_entity.pdbx_description
1 polymer ?
#
loop_
_entity_poly.entity_id
_entity_poly.type
_entity_poly.pdbx_seq_one_letter_code
_entity_poly.pdbx_strand_id
1 'polypeptide(L)'
;MDDEQPTVSSGSGASPAAGALGLNAWLVEEKYQEFRTDPSSVSDSWREFFADYPSLLAPVSERLRPPLRSSIVAALPDARPQADTASVPPDASTAAAPSTDVPATLLRGSSARIVENMVRSLAVPTATSVHPVPAKLLEVNRKVVNEHLARTSGGKVSFTHLIGWAVVRALHDVPALNASFVEDADGTGTAGMVRHEHVGLGIAIDLERPGGRRTLLVPCVR
;
A
#
# COMPACT_ATOMS: atom_id res chain seq x y z
N MET A 1 14.86 -44.30 -41.07
CA MET A 1 15.31 -43.19 -41.93
C MET A 1 14.51 -42.01 -41.46
N ASP A 2 15.17 -41.39 -40.50
CA ASP A 2 14.75 -40.40 -39.55
C ASP A 2 14.75 -39.00 -40.17
N ASP A 3 14.38 -38.02 -39.33
CA ASP A 3 14.60 -36.57 -39.44
C ASP A 3 13.65 -35.76 -40.34
N GLU A 4 13.10 -34.61 -39.93
CA GLU A 4 13.24 -33.80 -38.71
C GLU A 4 12.05 -32.80 -38.70
N GLN A 5 11.38 -32.60 -37.57
CA GLN A 5 10.51 -31.42 -37.37
C GLN A 5 11.13 -30.53 -36.29
N PRO A 6 11.15 -29.19 -36.49
CA PRO A 6 11.87 -28.27 -35.61
C PRO A 6 11.14 -28.12 -34.26
N THR A 7 11.89 -28.34 -33.19
CA THR A 7 11.47 -28.13 -31.81
C THR A 7 11.38 -26.63 -31.50
N VAL A 8 10.17 -26.15 -31.23
CA VAL A 8 9.97 -24.81 -30.63
C VAL A 8 10.24 -24.92 -29.13
N SER A 9 11.42 -24.45 -28.71
CA SER A 9 11.76 -24.24 -27.30
C SER A 9 10.74 -23.34 -26.62
N SER A 10 9.92 -23.93 -25.75
CA SER A 10 9.09 -23.21 -24.80
C SER A 10 9.99 -22.62 -23.71
N GLY A 11 10.20 -21.31 -23.78
CA GLY A 11 10.98 -20.54 -22.81
C GLY A 11 10.27 -20.49 -21.45
N SER A 12 10.84 -21.24 -20.51
CA SER A 12 10.95 -21.04 -19.06
C SER A 12 9.79 -20.36 -18.32
N GLY A 13 9.07 -21.17 -17.55
CA GLY A 13 7.98 -20.77 -16.68
C GLY A 13 8.39 -19.80 -15.56
N ALA A 14 7.47 -18.90 -15.25
CA ALA A 14 7.50 -18.11 -14.03
C ALA A 14 7.44 -19.05 -12.81
N SER A 15 8.44 -18.97 -11.94
CA SER A 15 8.49 -19.73 -10.69
C SER A 15 7.26 -19.42 -9.81
N PRO A 16 6.58 -20.44 -9.26
CA PRO A 16 5.39 -20.26 -8.41
C PRO A 16 5.67 -19.53 -7.09
N ALA A 17 6.94 -19.33 -6.72
CA ALA A 17 7.35 -18.58 -5.54
C ALA A 17 7.08 -17.06 -5.63
N ALA A 18 7.01 -16.49 -6.84
CA ALA A 18 6.74 -15.06 -7.02
C ALA A 18 5.30 -14.67 -6.64
N GLY A 19 4.38 -15.64 -6.57
CA GLY A 19 2.98 -15.40 -6.18
C GLY A 19 2.75 -15.31 -4.68
N ALA A 20 3.65 -15.87 -3.85
CA ALA A 20 3.42 -16.01 -2.41
C ALA A 20 3.78 -14.76 -1.58
N LEU A 21 4.61 -13.85 -2.12
CA LEU A 21 5.18 -12.70 -1.38
C LEU A 21 4.80 -11.32 -1.96
N GLY A 22 3.93 -11.28 -2.99
CA GLY A 22 3.38 -10.04 -3.54
C GLY A 22 4.42 -9.07 -4.12
N LEU A 23 4.07 -7.78 -4.20
CA LEU A 23 4.87 -6.70 -4.80
C LEU A 23 6.30 -6.56 -4.23
N ASN A 24 6.59 -7.17 -3.07
CA ASN A 24 7.89 -7.15 -2.40
C ASN A 24 8.80 -8.33 -2.78
N ALA A 25 8.38 -9.21 -3.71
CA ALA A 25 9.15 -10.38 -4.12
C ALA A 25 10.56 -10.02 -4.62
N TRP A 26 10.73 -8.87 -5.27
CA TRP A 26 12.04 -8.41 -5.75
C TRP A 26 12.99 -8.05 -4.60
N LEU A 27 12.47 -7.44 -3.52
CA LEU A 27 13.25 -7.03 -2.36
C LEU A 27 13.63 -8.24 -1.49
N VAL A 28 12.72 -9.20 -1.34
CA VAL A 28 13.01 -10.44 -0.61
C VAL A 28 14.10 -11.22 -1.31
N GLU A 29 14.07 -11.29 -2.65
CA GLU A 29 15.13 -11.95 -3.43
C GLU A 29 16.47 -11.22 -3.29
N GLU A 30 16.49 -9.88 -3.38
CA GLU A 30 17.71 -9.08 -3.16
C GLU A 30 18.32 -9.32 -1.77
N LYS A 31 17.50 -9.27 -0.71
CA LYS A 31 17.95 -9.52 0.67
C LYS A 31 18.40 -10.96 0.89
N TYR A 32 17.82 -11.92 0.18
CA TYR A 32 18.25 -13.31 0.22
C TYR A 32 19.62 -13.50 -0.44
N GLN A 33 19.90 -12.81 -1.55
CA GLN A 33 21.22 -12.84 -2.20
C GLN A 33 22.31 -12.20 -1.32
N GLU A 34 21.97 -11.10 -0.63
CA GLU A 34 22.85 -10.49 0.39
C GLU A 34 23.14 -11.47 1.54
N PHE A 35 22.09 -12.12 2.10
CA PHE A 35 22.23 -13.12 3.17
C PHE A 35 23.11 -14.32 2.76
N ARG A 36 23.02 -14.78 1.50
CA ARG A 36 23.86 -15.87 0.97
C ARG A 36 25.33 -15.48 0.82
N THR A 37 25.60 -14.20 0.61
CA THR A 37 26.96 -13.67 0.43
C THR A 37 27.60 -13.37 1.79
N ASP A 38 26.84 -12.76 2.70
CA ASP A 38 27.23 -12.49 4.09
C ASP A 38 25.99 -12.52 5.01
N PRO A 39 25.85 -13.52 5.90
CA PRO A 39 24.73 -13.61 6.83
C PRO A 39 24.61 -12.42 7.80
N SER A 40 25.70 -11.68 8.05
CA SER A 40 25.71 -10.51 8.93
C SER A 40 25.18 -9.23 8.27
N SER A 41 25.07 -9.22 6.94
CA SER A 41 24.63 -8.07 6.13
C SER A 41 23.13 -7.74 6.26
N VAL A 42 22.33 -8.69 6.75
CA VAL A 42 20.89 -8.52 7.00
C VAL A 42 20.62 -8.40 8.50
N SER A 43 19.47 -7.85 8.90
CA SER A 43 19.11 -7.77 10.34
C SER A 43 18.78 -9.15 10.93
N ASP A 44 18.76 -9.27 12.26
CA ASP A 44 18.37 -10.52 12.96
C ASP A 44 17.02 -11.08 12.49
N SER A 45 16.01 -10.22 12.35
CA SER A 45 14.68 -10.62 11.85
C SER A 45 14.69 -11.23 10.44
N TRP A 46 15.64 -10.81 9.59
CA TRP A 46 15.80 -11.35 8.23
C TRP A 46 16.58 -12.67 8.24
N ARG A 47 17.51 -12.87 9.19
CA ARG A 47 18.21 -14.16 9.36
C ARG A 47 17.25 -15.24 9.82
N GLU A 48 16.40 -14.94 10.79
CA GLU A 48 15.37 -15.87 11.30
C GLU A 48 14.38 -16.24 10.19
N PHE A 49 13.97 -15.27 9.36
CA PHE A 49 13.12 -15.52 8.20
C PHE A 49 13.79 -16.39 7.13
N PHE A 50 15.08 -16.16 6.84
CA PHE A 50 15.82 -16.92 5.82
C PHE A 50 16.28 -18.31 6.27
N ALA A 51 16.30 -18.59 7.57
CA ALA A 51 16.59 -19.92 8.10
C ALA A 51 15.61 -20.99 7.57
N ASP A 52 14.33 -20.64 7.43
CA ASP A 52 13.28 -21.54 6.95
C ASP A 52 12.92 -21.31 5.47
N TYR A 53 13.47 -20.28 4.82
CA TYR A 53 13.14 -19.88 3.45
C TYR A 53 13.33 -20.97 2.37
N PRO A 54 14.39 -21.81 2.41
CA PRO A 54 14.53 -22.92 1.46
C PRO A 54 13.38 -23.93 1.54
N SER A 55 12.81 -24.13 2.73
CA SER A 55 11.69 -25.05 2.95
C SER A 55 10.34 -24.47 2.48
N LEU A 56 10.25 -23.14 2.38
CA LEU A 56 9.10 -22.42 1.80
C LEU A 56 9.11 -22.44 0.25
N LEU A 57 10.29 -22.63 -0.36
CA LEU A 57 10.47 -22.74 -1.81
C LEU A 57 10.31 -24.18 -2.33
N ALA A 58 10.23 -25.18 -1.45
CA ALA A 58 10.06 -26.57 -1.84
C ALA A 58 8.67 -26.81 -2.50
N PRO A 59 8.60 -27.53 -3.62
CA PRO A 59 7.32 -27.85 -4.26
C PRO A 59 6.42 -28.64 -3.30
N VAL A 60 5.12 -28.30 -3.30
CA VAL A 60 4.07 -28.85 -2.42
C VAL A 60 4.00 -30.39 -2.44
N SER A 61 4.56 -31.05 -3.45
CA SER A 61 4.59 -32.51 -3.58
C SER A 61 5.38 -33.25 -2.48
N GLU A 62 6.24 -32.58 -1.71
CA GLU A 62 7.02 -33.25 -0.65
C GLU A 62 6.36 -33.18 0.75
N ARG A 63 5.27 -32.41 0.90
CA ARG A 63 4.47 -32.32 2.14
C ARG A 63 3.39 -33.41 2.29
N LEU A 64 3.28 -34.36 1.35
CA LEU A 64 2.34 -35.48 1.38
C LEU A 64 3.05 -36.81 1.62
N ARG A 65 3.63 -37.00 2.81
CA ARG A 65 3.89 -38.33 3.34
C ARG A 65 3.48 -38.35 4.83
N PRO A 66 2.42 -39.08 5.22
CA PRO A 66 2.03 -39.19 6.61
C PRO A 66 2.96 -40.16 7.34
N PRO A 67 3.16 -39.96 8.66
CA PRO A 67 2.56 -40.94 9.54
C PRO A 67 1.61 -40.28 10.54
N LEU A 68 0.54 -41.03 10.81
CA LEU A 68 -0.41 -40.79 11.90
C LEU A 68 0.33 -40.51 13.22
N ARG A 69 -0.09 -39.45 13.92
CA ARG A 69 -0.43 -39.48 15.35
C ARG A 69 -1.29 -38.27 15.70
N SER A 70 -2.50 -38.57 16.17
CA SER A 70 -3.43 -37.62 16.77
C SER A 70 -2.95 -37.14 18.15
N SER A 71 -3.59 -36.05 18.60
CA SER A 71 -3.44 -35.34 19.88
C SER A 71 -2.27 -34.34 19.88
N ILE A 72 -2.43 -33.07 20.25
CA ILE A 72 -3.30 -32.46 21.26
C ILE A 72 -3.72 -31.05 20.80
N VAL A 73 -4.96 -30.67 21.09
CA VAL A 73 -5.38 -29.26 21.18
C VAL A 73 -4.51 -28.58 22.24
N ALA A 74 -3.57 -27.74 21.82
CA ALA A 74 -2.85 -26.84 22.73
C ALA A 74 -2.93 -25.43 22.15
N ALA A 75 -3.46 -24.54 22.99
CA ALA A 75 -3.71 -23.13 22.78
C ALA A 75 -2.57 -22.42 22.02
N LEU A 76 -2.97 -21.59 21.06
CA LEU A 76 -2.19 -20.43 20.64
C LEU A 76 -1.81 -19.64 21.91
N PRO A 77 -0.52 -19.39 22.19
CA PRO A 77 -0.18 -18.32 23.11
C PRO A 77 -0.62 -17.00 22.49
N ASP A 78 -1.48 -16.30 23.21
CA ASP A 78 -1.73 -14.87 23.10
C ASP A 78 -0.36 -14.15 23.15
N ALA A 79 0.17 -13.75 22.00
CA ALA A 79 1.27 -12.81 21.94
C ALA A 79 0.69 -11.40 22.16
N ARG A 80 0.37 -11.10 23.42
CA ARG A 80 0.35 -9.73 23.92
C ARG A 80 1.75 -9.14 23.67
N PRO A 81 1.88 -7.89 23.17
CA PRO A 81 3.17 -7.23 23.17
C PRO A 81 3.55 -6.94 24.63
N GLN A 82 4.32 -7.84 25.25
CA GLN A 82 5.06 -7.51 26.46
C GLN A 82 6.24 -6.65 26.04
N ALA A 83 6.17 -5.38 26.42
CA ALA A 83 7.32 -4.51 26.49
C ALA A 83 8.25 -5.06 27.58
N ASP A 84 9.24 -5.86 27.18
CA ASP A 84 10.37 -6.15 28.04
C ASP A 84 11.31 -4.93 28.03
N THR A 85 11.31 -4.25 29.17
CA THR A 85 12.32 -3.27 29.55
C THR A 85 13.67 -3.96 29.66
N ALA A 86 14.44 -3.97 28.56
CA ALA A 86 15.87 -4.20 28.62
C ALA A 86 16.53 -2.94 29.21
N SER A 87 17.01 -3.08 30.44
CA SER A 87 17.89 -2.10 31.08
C SER A 87 19.20 -2.03 30.29
N VAL A 88 19.39 -0.94 29.57
CA VAL A 88 20.67 -0.54 28.97
C VAL A 88 21.44 0.27 30.04
N PRO A 89 22.76 0.03 30.25
CA PRO A 89 23.56 0.87 31.13
C PRO A 89 23.60 2.32 30.62
N PRO A 90 23.76 3.34 31.46
CA PRO A 90 23.68 4.72 31.03
C PRO A 90 24.98 5.08 30.31
N ASP A 91 25.02 4.89 28.99
CA ASP A 91 25.99 5.59 28.17
C ASP A 91 25.39 6.95 27.80
N ALA A 92 25.82 7.96 28.55
CA ALA A 92 25.51 9.35 28.31
C ALA A 92 26.22 9.79 27.02
N SER A 93 25.68 9.41 25.88
CA SER A 93 25.95 10.07 24.61
C SER A 93 24.68 10.81 24.23
N THR A 94 24.62 12.08 24.62
CA THR A 94 23.77 13.05 23.94
C THR A 94 24.20 13.02 22.48
N ALA A 95 23.50 12.23 21.67
CA ALA A 95 23.59 12.28 20.24
C ALA A 95 23.13 13.67 19.84
N ALA A 96 24.09 14.58 19.74
CA ALA A 96 23.91 15.90 19.16
C ALA A 96 23.27 15.68 17.78
N ALA A 97 22.05 16.20 17.62
CA ALA A 97 21.43 16.28 16.32
C ALA A 97 22.44 16.93 15.35
N PRO A 98 22.61 16.42 14.12
CA PRO A 98 23.48 17.07 13.16
C PRO A 98 22.91 18.47 12.89
N SER A 99 23.57 19.50 13.44
CA SER A 99 23.29 20.90 13.17
C SER A 99 23.68 21.16 11.72
N THR A 100 22.73 20.87 10.83
CA THR A 100 22.87 21.18 9.42
C THR A 100 22.51 22.66 9.30
N ASP A 101 23.53 23.51 9.32
CA ASP A 101 23.44 24.96 9.17
C ASP A 101 23.08 25.36 7.72
N VAL A 102 22.18 24.61 7.10
CA VAL A 102 21.62 24.88 5.77
C VAL A 102 20.43 25.82 5.96
N PRO A 103 20.36 26.93 5.22
CA PRO A 103 19.27 27.88 5.37
C PRO A 103 17.92 27.22 5.07
N ALA A 104 17.06 27.13 6.09
CA ALA A 104 15.71 26.61 5.95
C ALA A 104 14.85 27.57 5.11
N THR A 105 14.20 27.06 4.08
CA THR A 105 13.22 27.83 3.31
C THR A 105 11.89 27.83 4.05
N LEU A 106 11.39 29.01 4.40
CA LEU A 106 10.11 29.14 5.12
C LEU A 106 8.93 28.72 4.25
N LEU A 107 8.12 27.79 4.74
CA LEU A 107 6.85 27.41 4.15
C LEU A 107 5.77 28.42 4.55
N ARG A 108 5.03 28.95 3.58
CA ARG A 108 3.95 29.93 3.81
C ARG A 108 2.68 29.54 3.07
N GLY A 109 1.54 30.09 3.50
CA GLY A 109 0.26 29.93 2.81
C GLY A 109 -0.18 28.47 2.68
N SER A 110 -0.53 28.05 1.46
CA SER A 110 -1.03 26.69 1.17
C SER A 110 -0.05 25.60 1.55
N SER A 111 1.26 25.80 1.35
CA SER A 111 2.29 24.81 1.72
C SER A 111 2.32 24.57 3.24
N ALA A 112 2.16 25.60 4.06
CA ALA A 112 2.09 25.44 5.51
C ALA A 112 0.82 24.69 5.95
N ARG A 113 -0.32 24.96 5.28
CA ARG A 113 -1.59 24.26 5.56
C ARG A 113 -1.55 22.78 5.18
N ILE A 114 -0.86 22.43 4.09
CA ILE A 114 -0.63 21.04 3.70
C ILE A 114 0.15 20.33 4.81
N VAL A 115 1.23 20.94 5.31
CA VAL A 115 2.02 20.34 6.41
C VAL A 115 1.18 20.14 7.66
N GLU A 116 0.39 21.13 8.07
CA GLU A 116 -0.52 21.02 9.21
C GLU A 116 -1.50 19.83 9.06
N ASN A 117 -2.12 19.69 7.90
CA ASN A 117 -3.05 18.60 7.62
C ASN A 117 -2.34 17.24 7.54
N MET A 118 -1.12 17.19 6.99
CA MET A 118 -0.32 15.97 6.94
C MET A 118 0.09 15.51 8.33
N VAL A 119 0.50 16.44 9.21
CA VAL A 119 0.82 16.14 10.61
C VAL A 119 -0.43 15.63 11.35
N ARG A 120 -1.59 16.29 11.16
CA ARG A 120 -2.86 15.82 11.73
C ARG A 120 -3.22 14.39 11.28
N SER A 121 -2.89 14.04 10.04
CA SER A 121 -3.21 12.73 9.48
C SER A 121 -2.41 11.58 10.12
N LEU A 122 -1.30 11.86 10.81
CA LEU A 122 -0.49 10.84 11.49
C LEU A 122 -1.24 10.13 12.62
N ALA A 123 -2.28 10.74 13.18
CA ALA A 123 -3.10 10.13 14.23
C ALA A 123 -4.04 9.04 13.69
N VAL A 124 -4.26 8.97 12.37
CA VAL A 124 -5.16 7.99 11.75
C VAL A 124 -4.38 6.70 11.45
N PRO A 125 -4.74 5.55 12.05
CA PRO A 125 -4.09 4.28 11.73
C PRO A 125 -4.49 3.85 10.31
N THR A 126 -3.58 4.03 9.35
CA THR A 126 -3.86 3.77 7.93
C THR A 126 -3.58 2.31 7.58
N ALA A 127 -4.55 1.66 6.95
CA ALA A 127 -4.43 0.33 6.36
C ALA A 127 -4.67 0.43 4.85
N THR A 128 -3.81 -0.19 4.04
CA THR A 128 -3.84 -0.07 2.58
C THR A 128 -4.18 -1.41 1.94
N SER A 129 -5.15 -1.40 1.03
CA SER A 129 -5.47 -2.53 0.13
C SER A 129 -5.37 -2.08 -1.32
N VAL A 130 -5.03 -3.02 -2.22
CA VAL A 130 -4.84 -2.74 -3.65
C VAL A 130 -5.54 -3.81 -4.46
N HIS A 131 -6.36 -3.38 -5.43
CA HIS A 131 -7.05 -4.26 -6.37
C HIS A 131 -6.70 -3.88 -7.81
N PRO A 132 -6.21 -4.83 -8.63
CA PRO A 132 -5.90 -4.55 -10.02
C PRO A 132 -7.19 -4.43 -10.84
N VAL A 133 -7.26 -3.40 -11.69
CA VAL A 133 -8.37 -3.17 -12.64
C VAL A 133 -7.81 -3.14 -14.07
N PRO A 134 -8.35 -3.93 -15.01
CA PRO A 134 -7.87 -3.92 -16.39
C PRO A 134 -8.06 -2.55 -17.07
N ALA A 135 -6.95 -1.88 -17.39
CA ALA A 135 -6.98 -0.56 -18.04
C ALA A 135 -7.60 -0.59 -19.44
N LYS A 136 -7.45 -1.72 -20.16
CA LYS A 136 -7.92 -1.83 -21.54
C LYS A 136 -9.43 -1.65 -21.66
N LEU A 137 -10.19 -2.19 -20.72
CA LEU A 137 -11.64 -2.05 -20.70
C LEU A 137 -12.06 -0.59 -20.46
N LEU A 138 -11.38 0.10 -19.54
CA LEU A 138 -11.59 1.52 -19.27
C LEU A 138 -11.29 2.38 -20.50
N GLU A 139 -10.20 2.09 -21.22
CA GLU A 139 -9.84 2.80 -22.45
C GLU A 139 -10.89 2.65 -23.55
N VAL A 140 -11.32 1.42 -23.81
CA VAL A 140 -12.31 1.12 -24.87
C VAL A 140 -13.64 1.78 -24.52
N ASN A 141 -14.13 1.62 -23.29
CA ASN A 141 -15.39 2.21 -22.86
C ASN A 141 -15.35 3.74 -22.90
N ARG A 142 -14.25 4.36 -22.44
CA ARG A 142 -14.08 5.82 -22.50
C ARG A 142 -14.06 6.32 -23.95
N LYS A 143 -13.43 5.58 -24.87
CA LYS A 143 -13.39 5.93 -26.30
C LYS A 143 -14.80 5.94 -26.89
N VAL A 144 -15.58 4.87 -26.68
CA VAL A 144 -16.97 4.77 -27.16
C VAL A 144 -17.83 5.91 -26.61
N VAL A 145 -17.73 6.22 -25.31
CA VAL A 145 -18.46 7.32 -24.69
C VAL A 145 -18.08 8.67 -25.32
N ASN A 146 -16.78 8.94 -25.49
CA ASN A 146 -16.33 10.20 -26.07
C ASN A 146 -16.72 10.35 -27.55
N GLU A 147 -16.70 9.27 -28.33
CA GLU A 147 -17.18 9.29 -29.72
C GLU A 147 -18.68 9.59 -29.80
N HIS A 148 -19.47 9.06 -28.86
CA HIS A 148 -20.89 9.39 -28.76
C HIS A 148 -21.12 10.86 -28.37
N LEU A 149 -20.42 11.35 -27.34
CA LEU A 149 -20.51 12.75 -26.89
C LEU A 149 -20.09 13.74 -27.98
N ALA A 150 -19.03 13.42 -28.74
CA ALA A 150 -18.59 14.24 -29.86
C ALA A 150 -19.66 14.42 -30.96
N ARG A 151 -20.59 13.47 -31.11
CA ARG A 151 -21.67 13.52 -32.10
C ARG A 151 -22.97 14.15 -31.62
N THR A 152 -23.17 14.28 -30.31
CA THR A 152 -24.47 14.62 -29.72
C THR A 152 -24.43 15.93 -28.94
N SER A 153 -23.81 15.91 -27.77
CA SER A 153 -23.87 16.99 -26.77
C SER A 153 -22.56 17.79 -26.64
N GLY A 154 -21.49 17.34 -27.30
CA GLY A 154 -20.13 17.84 -27.05
C GLY A 154 -19.57 17.38 -25.69
N GLY A 155 -18.41 17.91 -25.33
CA GLY A 155 -17.70 17.58 -24.09
C GLY A 155 -16.75 16.39 -24.20
N LYS A 156 -16.01 16.13 -23.11
CA LYS A 156 -15.01 15.04 -23.04
C LYS A 156 -14.98 14.44 -21.65
N VAL A 157 -15.06 13.11 -21.59
CA VAL A 157 -14.92 12.31 -20.38
C VAL A 157 -13.48 11.82 -20.27
N SER A 158 -12.84 12.12 -19.13
CA SER A 158 -11.52 11.61 -18.75
C SER A 158 -11.65 10.36 -17.86
N PHE A 159 -10.53 9.68 -17.59
CA PHE A 159 -10.53 8.54 -16.66
C PHE A 159 -10.96 8.96 -15.24
N THR A 160 -10.55 10.15 -14.79
CA THR A 160 -10.94 10.72 -13.50
C THR A 160 -12.46 10.84 -13.36
N HIS A 161 -13.19 11.15 -14.44
CA HIS A 161 -14.65 11.20 -14.40
C HIS A 161 -15.26 9.81 -14.16
N LEU A 162 -14.77 8.79 -14.89
CA LEU A 162 -15.26 7.42 -14.74
C LEU A 162 -14.94 6.86 -13.35
N ILE A 163 -13.72 7.09 -12.86
CA ILE A 163 -13.27 6.64 -11.54
C ILE A 163 -14.03 7.40 -10.44
N GLY A 164 -14.16 8.73 -10.56
CA GLY A 164 -14.89 9.54 -9.59
C GLY A 164 -16.36 9.14 -9.49
N TRP A 165 -17.03 8.91 -10.62
CA TRP A 165 -18.40 8.40 -10.64
C TRP A 165 -18.51 7.01 -9.99
N ALA A 166 -17.58 6.10 -10.29
CA ALA A 166 -17.57 4.77 -9.70
C ALA A 166 -17.35 4.81 -8.17
N VAL A 167 -16.49 5.70 -7.67
CA VAL A 167 -16.27 5.90 -6.23
C VAL A 167 -17.53 6.42 -5.54
N VAL A 168 -18.19 7.44 -6.11
CA VAL A 168 -19.44 7.97 -5.53
C VAL A 168 -20.55 6.91 -5.51
N ARG A 169 -20.66 6.10 -6.58
CA ARG A 169 -21.58 4.95 -6.61
C ARG A 169 -21.24 3.90 -5.55
N ALA A 170 -19.95 3.58 -5.37
CA ALA A 170 -19.53 2.62 -4.35
C ALA A 170 -19.82 3.11 -2.92
N LEU A 171 -19.71 4.42 -2.66
CA LEU A 171 -20.05 5.01 -1.36
C LEU A 171 -21.56 4.90 -1.03
N HIS A 172 -22.42 4.87 -2.04
CA HIS A 172 -23.84 4.59 -1.84
C HIS A 172 -24.07 3.14 -1.39
N ASP A 173 -23.35 2.19 -1.99
CA ASP A 173 -23.50 0.77 -1.67
C ASP A 173 -22.81 0.38 -0.36
N VAL A 174 -21.75 1.12 0.04
CA VAL A 174 -20.98 0.91 1.28
C VAL A 174 -20.93 2.21 2.10
N PRO A 175 -22.05 2.62 2.73
CA PRO A 175 -22.16 3.91 3.42
C PRO A 175 -21.26 4.03 4.65
N ALA A 176 -20.75 2.91 5.18
CA ALA A 176 -19.77 2.92 6.26
C ALA A 176 -18.47 3.65 5.90
N LEU A 177 -18.15 3.78 4.61
CA LEU A 177 -16.98 4.50 4.12
C LEU A 177 -17.21 6.03 4.03
N ASN A 178 -18.45 6.51 4.11
CA ASN A 178 -18.77 7.95 4.15
C ASN A 178 -18.99 8.43 5.59
N ALA A 179 -17.95 8.34 6.41
CA ALA A 179 -18.03 8.65 7.84
C ALA A 179 -16.78 9.39 8.36
N SER A 180 -16.91 10.04 9.50
CA SER A 180 -15.81 10.67 10.23
C SER A 180 -15.79 10.19 11.67
N PHE A 181 -14.58 9.94 12.17
CA PHE A 181 -14.35 9.66 13.59
C PHE A 181 -14.47 10.94 14.41
N VAL A 182 -15.03 10.83 15.61
CA VAL A 182 -15.15 11.91 16.58
C VAL A 182 -14.66 11.40 17.92
N GLU A 183 -13.69 12.10 18.52
CA GLU A 183 -13.11 11.70 19.82
C GLU A 183 -14.08 11.84 20.97
N ASP A 184 -14.97 12.84 20.89
CA ASP A 184 -15.98 13.13 21.90
C ASP A 184 -17.33 13.44 21.23
N ALA A 185 -18.17 12.42 21.10
CA ALA A 185 -19.46 12.52 20.42
C ALA A 185 -20.58 13.07 21.32
N ASP A 186 -20.42 13.02 22.65
CA ASP A 186 -21.46 13.34 23.63
C ASP A 186 -21.05 14.42 24.65
N GLY A 187 -19.83 14.98 24.53
CA GLY A 187 -19.28 15.96 25.46
C GLY A 187 -18.73 15.35 26.74
N THR A 188 -18.69 14.02 26.84
CA THR A 188 -18.21 13.27 28.01
C THR A 188 -16.96 12.44 27.73
N GLY A 189 -16.39 12.57 26.53
CA GLY A 189 -15.19 11.86 26.07
C GLY A 189 -15.49 10.52 25.41
N THR A 190 -16.75 10.25 25.05
CA THR A 190 -17.10 9.01 24.35
C THR A 190 -16.77 9.13 22.87
N ALA A 191 -15.84 8.29 22.40
CA ALA A 191 -15.52 8.20 21.00
C ALA A 191 -16.72 7.72 20.17
N GLY A 192 -16.94 8.34 19.01
CA GLY A 192 -18.06 8.05 18.13
C GLY A 192 -17.72 8.18 16.66
N MET A 193 -18.76 7.99 15.84
CA MET A 193 -18.68 8.05 14.39
C MET A 193 -19.86 8.84 13.85
N VAL A 194 -19.59 9.83 13.01
CA VAL A 194 -20.61 10.58 12.27
C VAL A 194 -20.69 10.03 10.85
N ARG A 195 -21.88 9.60 10.43
CA ARG A 195 -22.15 9.25 9.03
C ARG A 195 -22.68 10.46 8.29
N HIS A 196 -22.20 10.66 7.07
CA HIS A 196 -22.61 11.80 6.25
C HIS A 196 -23.67 11.37 5.23
N GLU A 197 -24.72 12.19 5.08
CA GLU A 197 -25.76 11.98 4.07
C GLU A 197 -25.28 12.37 2.67
N HIS A 198 -24.50 13.44 2.58
CA HIS A 198 -23.93 13.93 1.34
C HIS A 198 -22.48 13.45 1.15
N VAL A 199 -22.07 13.35 -0.11
CA VAL A 199 -20.70 13.00 -0.50
C VAL A 199 -20.02 14.24 -1.07
N GLY A 200 -18.92 14.66 -0.44
CA GLY A 200 -18.01 15.66 -1.01
C GLY A 200 -16.75 14.99 -1.53
N LEU A 201 -16.57 14.91 -2.85
CA LEU A 201 -15.43 14.24 -3.46
C LEU A 201 -14.26 15.22 -3.67
N GLY A 202 -13.22 15.10 -2.85
CA GLY A 202 -11.97 15.83 -3.01
C GLY A 202 -11.14 15.27 -4.18
N ILE A 203 -10.74 16.12 -5.13
CA ILE A 203 -9.89 15.73 -6.25
C ILE A 203 -8.53 16.41 -6.11
N ALA A 204 -7.47 15.64 -5.92
CA ALA A 204 -6.11 16.19 -5.88
C ALA A 204 -5.64 16.60 -7.28
N ILE A 205 -5.24 17.87 -7.42
CA ILE A 205 -4.76 18.46 -8.67
C ILE A 205 -3.42 19.11 -8.41
N ASP A 206 -2.44 18.76 -9.23
CA ASP A 206 -1.13 19.41 -9.24
C ASP A 206 -1.13 20.56 -10.25
N LEU A 207 -0.89 21.77 -9.76
CA LEU A 207 -0.95 23.01 -10.54
C LEU A 207 0.44 23.58 -10.71
N GLU A 208 0.80 23.87 -11.95
CA GLU A 208 2.01 24.62 -12.27
C GLU A 208 1.74 26.13 -12.16
N ARG A 209 2.59 26.81 -11.39
CA ARG A 209 2.56 28.26 -11.18
C ARG A 209 3.59 28.93 -12.07
N PRO A 210 3.40 30.23 -12.38
CA PRO A 210 4.42 31.02 -13.07
C PRO A 210 5.79 30.87 -12.39
N GLY A 211 6.83 30.63 -13.19
CA GLY A 211 8.18 30.35 -12.68
C GLY A 211 8.46 28.88 -12.36
N GLY A 212 7.68 27.94 -12.88
CA GLY A 212 7.95 26.49 -12.84
C GLY A 212 7.72 25.82 -11.49
N ARG A 213 7.20 26.55 -10.50
CA ARG A 213 6.86 26.00 -9.18
C ARG A 213 5.54 25.23 -9.26
N ARG A 214 5.43 24.11 -8.56
CA ARG A 214 4.21 23.28 -8.52
C ARG A 214 3.49 23.42 -7.18
N THR A 215 2.18 23.30 -7.17
CA THR A 215 1.36 23.38 -5.94
C THR A 215 0.20 22.41 -6.00
N LEU A 216 -0.02 21.69 -4.89
CA LEU A 216 -1.16 20.80 -4.74
C LEU A 216 -2.41 21.59 -4.32
N LEU A 217 -3.51 21.37 -5.03
CA LEU A 217 -4.83 21.86 -4.68
C LEU A 217 -5.81 20.69 -4.63
N VAL A 218 -6.74 20.71 -3.67
CA VAL A 218 -7.78 19.68 -3.54
C VAL A 218 -9.17 20.35 -3.54
N PRO A 219 -9.75 20.69 -4.70
CA PRO A 219 -11.16 21.10 -4.77
C PRO A 219 -12.09 19.95 -4.35
N CYS A 220 -13.25 20.32 -3.82
CA CYS A 220 -14.34 19.40 -3.51
C CYS A 220 -15.46 19.53 -4.55
N VAL A 221 -15.79 18.42 -5.21
CA VAL A 221 -16.99 18.29 -6.04
C VAL A 221 -18.14 17.89 -5.12
N ARG A 222 -19.23 18.66 -5.17
CA ARG A 222 -20.44 18.45 -4.37
C ARG A 222 -21.61 18.03 -5.26
#